data_AF-A0A932AZI1-F1
#
_entry.id   AF-A0A932AZI1-F1
#
_cell.length_a   1.000
_cell.length_b   1.000
_cell.length_c   1.000
_cell.angle_alpha   90.00
_cell.angle_beta   90.00
_cell.angle_gamma   90.00
#
_symmetry.space_group_name_H-M   'P 1'
#
loop_
_entity.id
_entity.type
_entity.pdbx_description
1 polymer ?
#
loop_
_entity_poly.entity_id
_entity_poly.type
_entity_poly.pdbx_seq_one_letter_code
_entity_poly.pdbx_strand_id
1 'polypeptide(L)'
;MPSIDHWFSGAALFLAGSFLFTIAVGIIGIREMISDKIFLVFLFAAVNLGLLAWYTAAKQERDTAELRINITKIAGAAGANPNQSVQTLADEIIKRIAPISEGLETTKKKVEAIINPPREPNGVYIYGALSGHAYGIRQTSAKTVIIKQIQSPERMFEGEIFEVGPYQFRFLKADSISVITMPGGIGGATHTNVTAEVVGEIPK
;
A
#
# COMPACT_ATOMS: atom_id res chain seq x y z
N MET A 1 24.49 1.45 6.49
CA MET A 1 24.61 0.14 5.82
C MET A 1 25.31 -0.84 6.76
N PRO A 2 25.00 -2.15 6.70
CA PRO A 2 25.76 -3.18 7.45
C PRO A 2 27.21 -3.24 6.97
N SER A 3 28.18 -3.48 7.87
CA SER A 3 29.57 -3.78 7.49
C SER A 3 29.65 -5.15 6.82
N ILE A 4 30.71 -5.37 6.03
CA ILE A 4 30.92 -6.59 5.25
C ILE A 4 30.81 -7.86 6.10
N ASP A 5 31.29 -7.81 7.34
CA ASP A 5 31.28 -8.96 8.26
C ASP A 5 29.86 -9.44 8.59
N HIS A 6 28.88 -8.54 8.61
CA HIS A 6 27.49 -8.90 8.87
C HIS A 6 26.77 -9.48 7.65
N TRP A 7 27.21 -9.13 6.43
CA TRP A 7 26.71 -9.73 5.19
C TRP A 7 27.10 -11.21 5.08
N PHE A 8 28.26 -11.57 5.61
CA PHE A 8 28.78 -12.93 5.64
C PHE A 8 28.58 -13.60 7.00
N SER A 9 27.68 -13.07 7.84
CA SER A 9 27.31 -13.73 9.08
C SER A 9 26.59 -15.06 8.81
N GLY A 10 26.67 -16.00 9.76
CA GLY A 10 26.04 -17.32 9.62
C GLY A 10 24.54 -17.24 9.31
N ALA A 11 23.82 -16.30 9.95
CA ALA A 11 22.40 -16.07 9.70
C ALA A 11 22.15 -15.49 8.30
N ALA A 12 22.93 -14.49 7.87
CA ALA A 12 22.80 -13.87 6.56
C ALA A 12 23.10 -14.86 5.42
N LEU A 13 24.16 -15.67 5.57
CA LEU A 13 24.52 -16.73 4.62
C LEU A 13 23.51 -17.87 4.58
N PHE A 14 22.98 -18.28 5.74
CA PHE A 14 21.92 -19.29 5.80
C PHE A 14 20.66 -18.82 5.07
N LEU A 15 20.27 -17.56 5.25
CA LEU A 15 19.11 -16.99 4.56
C LEU A 15 19.34 -16.88 3.05
N ALA A 16 20.51 -16.37 2.65
CA ALA A 16 20.89 -16.25 1.24
C ALA A 16 20.94 -17.64 0.56
N GLY A 17 21.56 -18.62 1.21
CA GLY A 17 21.63 -20.00 0.73
C GLY A 17 20.26 -20.68 0.65
N SER A 18 19.40 -20.49 1.66
CA SER A 18 18.02 -21.01 1.64
C SER A 18 17.21 -20.41 0.51
N PHE A 19 17.34 -19.10 0.25
CA PHE A 19 16.68 -18.44 -0.86
C PHE A 19 17.16 -18.97 -2.21
N LEU A 20 18.47 -19.09 -2.41
CA LEU A 20 19.04 -19.66 -3.64
C LEU A 20 18.55 -21.10 -3.86
N PHE A 21 18.48 -21.89 -2.79
CA PHE A 21 17.94 -23.24 -2.85
C PHE A 21 16.46 -23.26 -3.25
N THR A 22 15.63 -22.43 -2.61
CA THR A 22 14.20 -22.31 -2.96
C THR A 22 14.00 -21.83 -4.40
N ILE A 23 14.82 -20.89 -4.88
CA ILE A 23 14.79 -20.44 -6.27
C ILE A 23 15.14 -21.59 -7.21
N ALA A 24 16.21 -22.34 -6.93
CA ALA A 24 16.63 -23.47 -7.78
C ALA A 24 15.54 -24.56 -7.85
N VAL A 25 14.98 -24.96 -6.71
CA VAL A 25 13.89 -25.95 -6.65
C VAL A 25 12.63 -25.42 -7.34
N GLY A 26 12.27 -24.17 -7.08
CA GLY A 26 11.12 -23.50 -7.70
C GLY A 26 11.24 -23.45 -9.22
N ILE A 27 12.41 -23.09 -9.75
CA ILE A 27 12.70 -23.09 -11.18
C ILE A 27 12.48 -24.48 -11.77
N ILE A 28 13.03 -25.53 -11.18
CA ILE A 28 12.85 -26.91 -11.67
C ILE A 28 11.36 -27.29 -11.71
N GLY A 29 10.59 -26.93 -10.68
CA GLY A 29 9.18 -27.29 -10.58
C GLY A 29 8.24 -26.54 -11.54
N ILE A 30 8.56 -25.28 -11.87
CA ILE A 30 7.67 -24.45 -12.70
C ILE A 30 8.15 -24.26 -14.13
N ARG A 31 9.37 -24.68 -14.48
CA ARG A 31 9.99 -24.39 -15.79
C ARG A 31 9.13 -24.79 -16.97
N GLU A 32 8.44 -25.93 -16.88
CA GLU A 32 7.59 -26.45 -17.96
C GLU A 32 6.17 -25.86 -17.98
N MET A 33 5.77 -25.15 -16.91
CA MET A 33 4.40 -24.65 -16.73
C MET A 33 4.23 -23.17 -17.11
N ILE A 34 5.33 -22.43 -17.33
CA ILE A 34 5.31 -20.99 -17.59
C ILE A 34 6.08 -20.60 -18.85
N SER A 35 5.61 -19.56 -19.54
CA SER A 35 6.33 -19.00 -20.69
C SER A 35 7.64 -18.32 -20.28
N ASP A 36 8.61 -18.24 -21.19
CA ASP A 36 9.92 -17.63 -20.92
C ASP A 36 9.84 -16.18 -20.41
N LYS A 37 8.84 -15.41 -20.87
CA LYS A 37 8.62 -14.04 -20.38
C LYS A 37 8.19 -14.01 -18.92
N ILE A 38 7.28 -14.90 -18.52
CA ILE A 38 6.81 -15.00 -17.13
C ILE A 38 7.92 -15.56 -16.24
N PHE A 39 8.70 -16.51 -16.74
CA PHE A 39 9.88 -17.04 -16.06
C PHE A 39 10.89 -15.95 -15.73
N LEU A 40 11.20 -15.06 -16.68
CA LEU A 40 12.13 -13.95 -16.45
C LEU A 40 11.62 -12.96 -15.39
N VAL A 41 10.32 -12.62 -15.42
CA VAL A 41 9.71 -11.75 -14.40
C VAL A 41 9.78 -12.41 -13.02
N PHE A 42 9.51 -13.71 -12.94
CA PHE A 42 9.58 -14.46 -11.69
C PHE A 42 11.01 -14.53 -11.14
N LEU A 43 11.99 -14.81 -12.01
CA LEU A 43 13.41 -14.82 -11.64
C LEU A 43 13.87 -13.45 -11.12
N PHE A 44 13.48 -12.38 -11.82
CA PHE A 44 13.80 -11.02 -11.39
C PHE A 44 13.19 -10.72 -10.02
N ALA A 45 11.91 -11.02 -9.81
CA ALA A 45 11.24 -10.82 -8.52
C ALA A 45 11.92 -11.62 -7.39
N ALA A 46 12.27 -12.89 -7.66
CA ALA A 46 12.89 -13.77 -6.69
C ALA A 46 14.30 -13.29 -6.28
N VAL A 47 15.11 -12.82 -7.23
CA VAL A 47 16.44 -12.24 -6.95
C VAL A 47 16.31 -10.97 -6.10
N ASN A 48 15.37 -10.08 -6.43
CA ASN A 48 15.15 -8.85 -5.66
C ASN A 48 14.69 -9.15 -4.22
N LEU A 49 13.77 -10.10 -4.05
CA LEU A 49 13.32 -10.53 -2.73
C LEU A 49 14.45 -11.20 -1.93
N GLY A 50 15.28 -12.01 -2.59
CA GLY A 50 16.45 -12.64 -1.97
C GLY A 50 17.47 -11.60 -1.49
N LEU A 51 17.78 -10.59 -2.31
CA LEU A 51 18.68 -9.49 -1.92
C LEU A 51 18.10 -8.68 -0.75
N LEU A 52 16.80 -8.42 -0.76
CA LEU A 52 16.12 -7.73 0.34
C LEU A 52 16.20 -8.54 1.64
N ALA A 53 15.95 -9.85 1.56
CA ALA A 53 16.01 -10.75 2.71
C ALA A 53 17.44 -10.92 3.25
N TRP A 54 18.44 -10.94 2.37
CA TRP A 54 19.84 -10.97 2.77
C TRP A 54 20.26 -9.67 3.47
N TYR A 55 19.83 -8.52 2.94
CA TYR A 55 20.06 -7.22 3.55
C TYR A 55 19.40 -7.09 4.94
N THR A 56 18.15 -7.55 5.09
CA THR A 56 17.45 -7.48 6.38
C THR A 56 18.11 -8.37 7.42
N ALA A 57 18.54 -9.58 7.06
CA ALA A 57 19.30 -10.46 7.95
C ALA A 57 20.64 -9.84 8.37
N ALA A 58 21.41 -9.29 7.43
CA ALA A 58 22.67 -8.61 7.72
C ALA A 58 22.47 -7.40 8.65
N LYS A 59 21.38 -6.64 8.46
CA LYS A 59 21.03 -5.53 9.33
C LYS A 59 20.64 -6.01 10.74
N GLN A 60 19.83 -7.05 10.86
CA GLN A 60 19.44 -7.62 12.16
C GLN A 60 20.66 -8.12 12.96
N GLU A 61 21.62 -8.76 12.29
CA GLU A 61 22.82 -9.25 12.96
C GLU A 61 23.68 -8.09 13.49
N ARG A 62 23.84 -7.03 12.70
CA ARG A 62 24.49 -5.80 13.14
C ARG A 62 23.79 -5.20 14.36
N ASP A 63 22.47 -5.02 14.29
CA ASP A 63 21.70 -4.38 15.36
C ASP A 63 21.72 -5.22 16.66
N THR A 64 21.84 -6.55 16.54
CA THR A 64 22.00 -7.50 17.65
C THR A 64 23.41 -7.45 18.24
N ALA A 65 24.44 -7.37 17.41
CA ALA A 65 25.83 -7.21 17.86
C ALA A 65 26.03 -5.87 18.60
N GLU A 66 25.48 -4.79 18.07
CA GLU A 66 25.49 -3.46 18.70
C GLU A 66 24.76 -3.51 20.06
N LEU A 67 23.62 -4.21 20.14
CA LEU A 67 22.90 -4.40 21.40
C LEU A 67 23.73 -5.17 22.43
N ARG A 68 24.37 -6.28 22.04
CA ARG A 68 25.20 -7.08 22.95
C ARG A 68 26.34 -6.26 23.52
N ILE A 69 27.03 -5.48 22.69
CA ILE A 69 28.11 -4.58 23.13
C ILE A 69 27.58 -3.55 24.13
N ASN A 70 26.43 -2.94 23.86
CA ASN A 70 25.86 -1.93 24.75
C ASN A 70 25.40 -2.54 26.09
N ILE A 71 24.80 -3.73 26.08
CA ILE A 71 24.46 -4.46 27.31
C ILE A 71 25.71 -4.81 28.12
N THR A 72 26.78 -5.30 27.48
CA THR A 72 28.04 -5.61 28.18
C THR A 72 28.68 -4.35 28.78
N LYS A 73 28.63 -3.21 28.07
CA LYS A 73 29.08 -1.92 28.61
C LYS A 73 28.24 -1.48 29.80
N ILE A 74 26.91 -1.62 29.73
CA ILE A 74 25.99 -1.28 30.84
C ILE A 74 26.26 -2.19 32.05
N ALA A 75 26.44 -3.50 31.84
CA ALA A 75 26.75 -4.45 32.91
C ALA A 75 28.11 -4.17 33.56
N GLY A 76 29.12 -3.81 32.76
CA GLY A 76 30.44 -3.39 33.25
C GLY A 76 30.41 -2.05 33.98
N ALA A 77 29.63 -1.08 33.49
CA ALA A 77 29.44 0.21 34.14
C ALA A 77 28.61 0.11 35.42
N ALA A 78 27.64 -0.81 35.52
CA ALA A 78 26.86 -1.04 36.72
C ALA A 78 27.72 -1.50 37.91
N GLY A 79 28.83 -2.18 37.66
CA GLY A 79 29.83 -2.54 38.68
C GLY A 79 30.71 -1.37 39.14
N ALA A 80 30.78 -0.26 38.39
CA ALA A 80 31.67 0.87 38.66
C ALA A 80 30.91 2.18 39.02
N ASN A 81 29.76 2.43 38.43
CA ASN A 81 28.91 3.60 38.68
C ASN A 81 27.43 3.34 38.22
N PRO A 82 26.52 2.98 39.14
CA PRO A 82 25.13 2.60 38.83
C PRO A 82 24.33 3.66 38.08
N ASN A 83 24.60 4.94 38.32
CA ASN A 83 23.86 6.04 37.69
C ASN A 83 24.19 6.19 36.20
N GLN A 84 25.43 5.89 35.80
CA GLN A 84 25.86 5.96 34.41
C GLN A 84 25.33 4.78 33.57
N SER A 85 25.19 3.60 34.19
CA SER A 85 24.53 2.44 33.56
C SER A 85 23.04 2.68 33.30
N VAL A 86 22.34 3.38 34.20
CA VAL A 86 20.91 3.72 34.01
C VAL A 86 20.72 4.71 32.86
N GLN A 87 21.58 5.74 32.75
CA GLN A 87 21.53 6.67 31.62
C GLN A 87 21.82 5.99 30.28
N THR A 88 22.86 5.14 30.23
CA THR A 88 23.22 4.41 29.00
C THR A 88 22.11 3.44 28.57
N LEU A 89 21.44 2.79 29.52
CA LEU A 89 20.27 1.94 29.24
C LEU A 89 19.08 2.75 28.74
N ALA A 90 18.80 3.91 29.33
CA ALA A 90 17.72 4.80 28.91
C ALA A 90 17.93 5.31 27.47
N ASP A 91 19.15 5.72 27.12
CA ASP A 91 19.48 6.19 25.77
C ASP A 91 19.32 5.08 24.72
N GLU A 92 19.76 3.85 25.03
CA GLU A 92 19.61 2.70 24.12
C GLU A 92 18.13 2.29 23.95
N ILE A 93 17.33 2.38 25.00
CA ILE A 93 15.87 2.17 24.95
C ILE A 93 15.21 3.23 24.07
N ILE A 94 15.53 4.52 24.27
CA ILE A 94 14.96 5.63 23.49
C ILE A 94 15.33 5.49 22.00
N LYS A 95 16.60 5.21 21.69
CA LYS A 95 17.09 5.01 20.32
C LYS A 95 16.34 3.90 19.58
N ARG A 96 15.89 2.85 20.29
CA ARG A 96 15.15 1.72 19.71
C ARG A 96 13.64 1.93 19.66
N ILE A 97 13.07 2.67 20.60
CA ILE A 97 11.61 2.91 20.66
C ILE A 97 11.18 4.04 19.72
N ALA A 98 11.96 5.12 19.59
CA ALA A 98 11.57 6.29 18.80
C ALA A 98 11.17 5.98 17.34
N PRO A 99 11.90 5.13 16.58
CA PRO A 99 11.52 4.78 15.22
C PRO A 99 10.22 3.95 15.15
N ILE A 100 9.95 3.14 16.18
CA ILE A 100 8.73 2.32 16.28
C ILE A 100 7.53 3.22 16.55
N SER A 101 7.65 4.18 17.46
CA SER A 101 6.58 5.13 17.77
C SER A 101 6.25 6.04 16.58
N GLU A 102 7.27 6.55 15.88
CA GLU A 102 7.06 7.35 14.67
C GLU A 102 6.42 6.54 13.55
N GLY A 103 6.88 5.30 13.33
CA GLY A 103 6.27 4.38 12.37
C GLY A 103 4.82 4.06 12.69
N LEU A 104 4.49 3.88 13.97
CA LEU A 104 3.14 3.61 14.45
C LEU A 104 2.20 4.81 14.24
N GLU A 105 2.64 6.03 14.60
CA GLU A 105 1.86 7.25 14.37
C GLU A 105 1.66 7.55 12.88
N THR A 106 2.69 7.30 12.06
CA THR A 106 2.58 7.45 10.61
C THR A 106 1.60 6.43 10.01
N THR A 107 1.62 5.19 10.50
CA THR A 107 0.71 4.13 10.05
C THR A 107 -0.72 4.42 10.51
N LYS A 108 -0.89 4.85 11.76
CA LYS A 108 -2.18 5.29 12.32
C LYS A 108 -2.76 6.43 11.50
N LYS A 109 -1.97 7.46 11.19
CA LYS A 109 -2.40 8.59 10.35
C LYS A 109 -2.78 8.16 8.93
N LYS A 110 -2.06 7.21 8.33
CA LYS A 110 -2.42 6.63 7.02
C LYS A 110 -3.72 5.84 7.08
N VAL A 111 -3.91 5.03 8.12
CA VAL A 111 -5.14 4.25 8.34
C VAL A 111 -6.33 5.18 8.62
N GLU A 112 -6.14 6.21 9.44
CA GLU A 112 -7.16 7.25 9.70
C GLU A 112 -7.52 8.03 8.43
N ALA A 113 -6.56 8.34 7.56
CA ALA A 113 -6.83 8.98 6.27
C ALA A 113 -7.56 8.06 5.26
N ILE A 114 -7.44 6.73 5.40
CA ILE A 114 -8.18 5.76 4.60
C ILE A 114 -9.62 5.61 5.13
N ILE A 115 -9.78 5.53 6.46
CA ILE A 115 -11.08 5.37 7.12
C ILE A 115 -11.89 6.67 7.04
N ASN A 116 -11.23 7.82 7.23
CA ASN A 116 -11.80 9.16 7.22
C ASN A 116 -10.99 10.05 6.26
N PRO A 117 -11.24 9.96 4.94
CA PRO A 117 -10.55 10.82 3.99
C PRO A 117 -10.80 12.29 4.35
N PRO A 118 -9.78 13.17 4.25
CA PRO A 118 -9.93 14.59 4.55
C PRO A 118 -11.12 15.16 3.77
N ARG A 119 -12.10 15.72 4.49
CA ARG A 119 -13.28 16.33 3.90
C ARG A 119 -12.92 17.73 3.44
N GLU A 120 -13.12 18.03 2.16
CA GLU A 120 -12.92 19.38 1.62
C GLU A 120 -14.03 20.30 2.14
N PRO A 121 -13.74 21.55 2.53
CA PRO A 121 -14.70 22.46 3.14
C PRO A 121 -15.97 22.71 2.31
N ASN A 122 -15.89 22.52 0.99
CA ASN A 122 -16.96 22.83 0.03
C ASN A 122 -17.50 21.56 -0.68
N GLY A 123 -17.14 20.37 -0.23
CA GLY A 123 -17.62 19.11 -0.83
C GLY A 123 -19.01 18.73 -0.33
N VAL A 124 -19.99 18.64 -1.24
CA VAL A 124 -21.30 18.02 -0.94
C VAL A 124 -21.15 16.51 -1.07
N TYR A 125 -21.11 15.80 0.07
CA TYR A 125 -20.98 14.34 0.12
C TYR A 125 -22.36 13.69 0.23
N ILE A 126 -22.94 13.29 -0.90
CA ILE A 126 -24.18 12.50 -0.90
C ILE A 126 -23.81 11.02 -0.79
N TYR A 127 -24.04 10.44 0.39
CA TYR A 127 -23.99 9.00 0.60
C TYR A 127 -25.42 8.48 0.58
N GLY A 128 -25.79 7.79 -0.50
CA GLY A 128 -27.06 7.10 -0.61
C GLY A 128 -26.92 5.97 -1.62
N ALA A 129 -27.50 4.82 -1.30
CA ALA A 129 -27.72 3.77 -2.29
C ALA A 129 -28.76 4.29 -3.29
N LEU A 130 -28.28 5.00 -4.31
CA LEU A 130 -29.11 5.51 -5.38
C LEU A 130 -29.26 4.41 -6.45
N SER A 131 -30.49 4.27 -6.93
CA SER A 131 -30.85 3.45 -8.09
C SER A 131 -30.03 3.93 -9.29
N GLY A 132 -29.12 3.09 -9.79
CA GLY A 132 -27.97 3.51 -10.61
C GLY A 132 -26.80 3.88 -9.69
N HIS A 133 -25.90 2.93 -9.43
CA HIS A 133 -24.99 3.01 -8.28
C HIS A 133 -23.83 3.98 -8.49
N ALA A 134 -24.11 5.28 -8.34
CA ALA A 134 -23.12 6.32 -8.20
C ALA A 134 -22.59 6.36 -6.75
N TYR A 135 -21.32 6.03 -6.53
CA TYR A 135 -20.68 6.14 -5.23
C TYR A 135 -19.82 7.40 -5.19
N GLY A 136 -20.15 8.31 -4.27
CA GLY A 136 -19.36 9.49 -3.93
C GLY A 136 -19.33 10.55 -5.03
N ILE A 137 -20.13 11.60 -4.89
CA ILE A 137 -20.07 12.78 -5.76
C ILE A 137 -19.17 13.82 -5.10
N ARG A 138 -18.25 14.41 -5.87
CA ARG A 138 -17.35 15.50 -5.48
C ARG A 138 -17.53 16.64 -6.46
N GLN A 139 -18.10 17.76 -6.04
CA GLN A 139 -18.13 18.95 -6.89
C GLN A 139 -16.73 19.56 -6.99
N THR A 140 -16.26 19.84 -8.21
CA THR A 140 -14.93 20.45 -8.46
C THR A 140 -15.01 21.89 -8.95
N SER A 141 -16.14 22.29 -9.53
CA SER A 141 -16.45 23.66 -9.92
C SER A 141 -17.96 23.91 -9.87
N ALA A 142 -18.43 25.14 -10.13
CA ALA A 142 -19.86 25.46 -10.18
C ALA A 142 -20.66 24.60 -11.19
N LYS A 143 -20.00 24.04 -12.22
CA LYS A 143 -20.65 23.25 -13.28
C LYS A 143 -20.11 21.83 -13.42
N THR A 144 -18.96 21.51 -12.82
CA THR A 144 -18.31 20.20 -12.99
C THR A 144 -18.29 19.42 -11.68
N VAL A 145 -18.67 18.16 -11.75
CA VAL A 145 -18.61 17.19 -10.66
C VAL A 145 -17.71 16.01 -11.06
N ILE A 146 -17.05 15.43 -10.07
CA ILE A 146 -16.35 14.16 -10.14
C ILE A 146 -17.15 13.15 -9.34
N ILE A 147 -17.63 12.10 -9.98
CA ILE A 147 -18.34 10.98 -9.36
C ILE A 147 -17.34 9.84 -9.24
N LYS A 148 -16.98 9.42 -8.02
CA LYS A 148 -15.89 8.46 -7.78
C LYS A 148 -16.15 7.12 -8.43
N GLN A 149 -17.39 6.67 -8.47
CA GLN A 149 -17.75 5.44 -9.16
C GLN A 149 -19.17 5.52 -9.70
N ILE A 150 -19.42 5.03 -10.91
CA ILE A 150 -20.76 4.83 -11.46
C ILE A 150 -20.85 3.41 -11.99
N GLN A 151 -21.81 2.63 -11.46
CA GLN A 151 -22.19 1.36 -12.06
C GLN A 151 -23.38 1.58 -12.98
N SER A 152 -23.19 1.26 -14.25
CA SER A 152 -24.22 1.32 -15.28
C SER A 152 -24.41 -0.07 -15.88
N PRO A 153 -25.65 -0.46 -16.25
CA PRO A 153 -25.88 -1.69 -17.02
C PRO A 153 -25.18 -1.64 -18.39
N GLU A 154 -24.90 -0.44 -18.91
CA GLU A 154 -24.27 -0.22 -20.22
C GLU A 154 -23.04 0.68 -20.11
N ARG A 155 -22.18 0.68 -21.13
CA ARG A 155 -21.07 1.63 -21.20
C ARG A 155 -21.64 3.02 -21.45
N MET A 156 -21.18 4.01 -20.67
CA MET A 156 -21.53 5.40 -20.91
C MET A 156 -20.54 6.01 -21.90
N PHE A 157 -21.03 6.89 -22.77
CA PHE A 157 -20.22 7.59 -23.75
C PHE A 157 -20.11 9.09 -23.45
N GLU A 158 -19.03 9.73 -23.91
CA GLU A 158 -18.86 11.17 -23.82
C GLU A 158 -20.05 11.92 -24.45
N GLY A 159 -20.64 12.84 -23.70
CA GLY A 159 -21.83 13.59 -24.07
C GLY A 159 -23.15 13.00 -23.61
N GLU A 160 -23.18 11.76 -23.12
CA GLU A 160 -24.40 11.11 -22.65
C GLU A 160 -24.92 11.75 -21.35
N ILE A 161 -26.24 11.93 -21.27
CA ILE A 161 -26.89 12.48 -20.08
C ILE A 161 -27.38 11.33 -19.21
N PHE A 162 -27.01 11.35 -17.93
CA PHE A 162 -27.45 10.38 -16.95
C PHE A 162 -27.93 11.07 -15.67
N GLU A 163 -28.78 10.38 -14.92
CA GLU A 163 -29.47 10.93 -13.75
C GLU A 163 -28.85 10.38 -12.47
N VAL A 164 -28.55 11.26 -11.51
CA VAL A 164 -28.13 10.85 -10.16
C VAL A 164 -28.87 11.69 -9.13
N GLY A 165 -29.84 11.07 -8.46
CA GLY A 165 -30.71 11.77 -7.52
C GLY A 165 -31.58 12.81 -8.26
N PRO A 166 -31.68 14.06 -7.77
CA PRO A 166 -32.51 15.09 -8.40
C PRO A 166 -31.80 15.85 -9.54
N TYR A 167 -30.63 15.42 -10.00
CA TYR A 167 -29.82 16.14 -10.97
C TYR A 167 -29.56 15.31 -12.22
N GLN A 168 -29.47 16.00 -13.35
CA GLN A 168 -29.01 15.47 -14.63
C GLN A 168 -27.56 15.89 -14.87
N PHE A 169 -26.74 14.92 -15.27
CA PHE A 169 -25.32 15.09 -15.51
C PHE A 169 -24.96 14.68 -16.93
N ARG A 170 -24.08 15.44 -17.58
CA ARG A 170 -23.48 15.06 -18.86
C ARG A 170 -22.13 14.41 -18.61
N PHE A 171 -21.98 13.15 -19.03
CA PHE A 171 -20.73 12.42 -18.94
C PHE A 171 -19.66 13.10 -19.83
N LEU A 172 -18.53 13.46 -19.24
CA LEU A 172 -17.40 14.01 -19.99
C LEU A 172 -16.33 12.93 -20.18
N LYS A 173 -15.86 12.33 -19.08
CA LYS A 173 -14.82 11.30 -19.13
C LYS A 173 -14.79 10.47 -17.86
N ALA A 174 -14.14 9.30 -17.91
CA ALA A 174 -13.77 8.51 -16.75
C ALA A 174 -12.27 8.18 -16.80
N ASP A 175 -11.62 8.07 -15.64
CA ASP A 175 -10.20 7.67 -15.58
C ASP A 175 -10.04 6.17 -15.89
N SER A 176 -11.00 5.36 -15.46
CA SER A 176 -10.99 3.91 -15.72
C SER A 176 -12.39 3.34 -15.89
N ILE A 177 -12.48 2.27 -16.69
CA ILE A 177 -13.71 1.52 -16.95
C ILE A 177 -13.42 0.03 -16.72
N SER A 178 -14.18 -0.60 -15.84
CA SER A 178 -14.15 -2.03 -15.57
C SER A 178 -15.45 -2.66 -16.05
N VAL A 179 -15.35 -3.62 -16.99
CA VAL A 179 -16.52 -4.34 -17.50
C VAL A 179 -16.66 -5.65 -16.76
N ILE A 180 -17.78 -5.82 -16.06
CA ILE A 180 -18.12 -7.05 -15.36
C ILE A 180 -18.90 -7.92 -16.34
N THR A 181 -18.30 -8.99 -16.83
CA THR A 181 -19.02 -9.96 -17.67
C THR A 181 -19.58 -11.06 -16.78
N MET A 182 -20.91 -11.18 -16.69
CA MET A 182 -21.56 -12.29 -15.97
C MET A 182 -21.89 -13.45 -16.92
N PRO A 183 -21.81 -14.72 -16.47
CA PRO A 183 -22.30 -15.86 -17.25
C PRO A 183 -23.82 -15.70 -17.45
N GLY A 184 -24.26 -15.44 -18.69
CA GLY A 184 -25.67 -15.14 -19.00
C GLY A 184 -25.91 -13.81 -19.73
N GLY A 185 -24.87 -13.04 -20.03
CA GLY A 185 -24.90 -12.00 -21.07
C GLY A 185 -25.26 -10.58 -20.62
N ILE A 186 -25.79 -10.38 -19.40
CA ILE A 186 -25.96 -9.03 -18.86
C ILE A 186 -24.70 -8.67 -18.08
N GLY A 187 -23.75 -8.03 -18.76
CA GLY A 187 -22.54 -7.49 -18.14
C GLY A 187 -22.66 -5.99 -17.92
N GLY A 188 -22.41 -5.52 -16.70
CA GLY A 188 -22.41 -4.08 -16.37
C GLY A 188 -21.03 -3.44 -16.56
N ALA A 189 -21.00 -2.10 -16.64
CA ALA A 189 -19.78 -1.31 -16.66
C ALA A 189 -19.66 -0.47 -15.37
N THR A 190 -18.51 -0.56 -14.73
CA THR A 190 -18.14 0.28 -13.59
C THR A 190 -17.14 1.33 -14.07
N HIS A 191 -17.52 2.61 -13.99
CA HIS A 191 -16.67 3.74 -14.31
C HIS A 191 -16.11 4.33 -13.01
N THR A 192 -14.83 4.71 -12.96
CA THR A 192 -14.20 5.29 -11.77
C THR A 192 -13.69 6.70 -12.08
N ASN A 193 -13.81 7.63 -11.11
CA ASN A 193 -13.49 9.05 -11.23
C ASN A 193 -14.12 9.69 -12.47
N VAL A 194 -15.43 9.55 -12.60
CA VAL A 194 -16.20 10.12 -13.70
C VAL A 194 -16.27 11.63 -13.55
N THR A 195 -15.73 12.37 -14.51
CA THR A 195 -15.96 13.81 -14.63
C THR A 195 -17.26 14.03 -15.41
N ALA A 196 -18.18 14.79 -14.84
CA ALA A 196 -19.46 15.11 -15.46
C ALA A 196 -19.84 16.59 -15.25
N GLU A 197 -20.63 17.13 -16.15
CA GLU A 197 -21.17 18.50 -16.07
C GLU A 197 -22.62 18.47 -15.55
N VAL A 198 -22.99 19.37 -14.64
CA VAL A 198 -24.39 19.51 -14.20
C VAL A 198 -25.18 20.18 -15.32
N VAL A 199 -26.18 19.47 -15.86
CA VAL A 199 -27.02 19.95 -16.97
C VAL A 199 -28.30 20.60 -16.45
N GLY A 200 -28.82 20.11 -15.33
CA GLY A 200 -30.04 20.65 -14.73
C GLY A 200 -30.53 19.85 -13.53
N GLU A 201 -31.61 20.33 -12.93
CA GLU A 201 -32.39 19.61 -11.93
C GLU A 201 -33.56 18.91 -12.60
N ILE A 202 -33.86 17.68 -12.19
CA ILE A 202 -35.04 16.94 -12.65
C ILE A 202 -36.26 17.59 -12.00
N PRO A 203 -37.22 18.13 -12.78
CA PRO A 203 -38.44 18.70 -12.23
C PRO A 203 -39.21 17.60 -11.47
N LYS A 204 -39.58 17.90 -10.22
CA LYS A 204 -40.37 17.00 -9.37
C LYS A 204 -41.81 16.89 -9.84
#